data_AF-A0A4Q3BQA3-F1
#
_entry.id   AF-A0A4Q3BQA3-F1
#
_cell.length_a   1.000
_cell.length_b   1.000
_cell.length_c   1.000
_cell.angle_alpha   90.00
_cell.angle_beta   90.00
_cell.angle_gamma   90.00
#
_symmetry.space_group_name_H-M   'P 1'
#
loop_
_entity.id
_entity.type
_entity.pdbx_description
1 polymer ?
#
loop_
_entity_poly.entity_id
_entity_poly.type
_entity_poly.pdbx_seq_one_letter_code
_entity_poly.pdbx_strand_id
1 'polypeptide(L)'
;MKTSIRFTAMIIPMLLFAIVAIAQPKRGSILIFYFQNANSQIHNATVTSVNGNEFTCRLSQTNSEYVFKHESDGVAEVVSSKGGKNPAGTVIYYAEYFAEDAAYDCVGNKEAYAEVAVKFPDGKTFLGYLGKEFSADGNFEITFWHSMNTYVFNKDGLVVSKTGGVYGKGTFGIIYCVTQSYVAPQIKPKLKEQKRTNQ
;
A
#
# COMPACT_ATOMS: atom_id res chain seq x y z
N MET A 1 48.71 33.22 -52.39
CA MET A 1 47.53 33.20 -51.47
C MET A 1 46.78 31.90 -51.66
N LYS A 2 46.82 30.99 -50.69
CA LYS A 2 45.81 29.94 -50.44
C LYS A 2 46.19 29.21 -49.16
N THR A 3 45.63 29.65 -48.04
CA THR A 3 45.84 29.08 -46.71
C THR A 3 44.72 28.06 -46.47
N SER A 4 45.06 26.78 -46.40
CA SER A 4 44.14 25.68 -46.13
C SER A 4 44.06 25.41 -44.62
N ILE A 5 42.96 25.80 -43.99
CA ILE A 5 42.66 25.47 -42.58
C ILE A 5 41.90 24.15 -42.56
N ARG A 6 42.49 23.10 -41.97
CA ARG A 6 41.80 21.82 -41.71
C ARG A 6 41.10 21.90 -40.36
N PHE A 7 39.77 21.86 -40.38
CA PHE A 7 38.94 21.67 -39.19
C PHE A 7 38.84 20.17 -38.87
N THR A 8 39.48 19.76 -37.79
CA THR A 8 39.27 18.42 -37.20
C THR A 8 38.02 18.49 -36.33
N ALA A 9 36.89 18.01 -36.84
CA ALA A 9 35.66 17.89 -36.07
C ALA A 9 35.81 16.75 -35.05
N MET A 10 35.92 17.11 -33.77
CA MET A 10 35.94 16.16 -32.65
C MET A 10 34.49 15.78 -32.34
N ILE A 11 34.07 14.58 -32.77
CA ILE A 11 32.75 14.02 -32.44
C ILE A 11 32.85 13.49 -31.00
N ILE A 12 32.25 14.21 -30.05
CA ILE A 12 32.04 13.73 -28.68
C ILE A 12 30.82 12.79 -28.73
N PRO A 13 30.96 11.48 -28.45
CA PRO A 13 29.80 10.62 -28.29
C PRO A 13 29.09 11.03 -27.01
N MET A 14 27.96 11.72 -27.16
CA MET A 14 27.04 12.03 -26.08
C MET A 14 26.41 10.70 -25.63
N LEU A 15 27.01 10.06 -24.63
CA LEU A 15 26.45 8.87 -23.99
C LEU A 15 25.14 9.29 -23.32
N LEU A 16 24.02 9.02 -23.99
CA LEU A 16 22.69 9.13 -23.41
C LEU A 16 22.55 7.99 -22.39
N PHE A 17 22.87 8.26 -21.13
CA PHE A 17 22.43 7.37 -20.05
C PHE A 17 20.91 7.51 -19.97
N ALA A 18 20.20 6.50 -20.48
CA ALA A 18 18.79 6.33 -20.18
C ALA A 18 18.70 6.11 -18.66
N ILE A 19 18.39 7.16 -17.92
CA ILE A 19 18.01 7.04 -16.52
C ILE A 19 16.68 6.30 -16.54
N VAL A 20 16.72 5.00 -16.25
CA VAL A 20 15.51 4.25 -15.94
C VAL A 20 14.97 4.86 -14.65
N ALA A 21 13.95 5.70 -14.80
CA ALA A 21 13.28 6.31 -13.66
C ALA A 21 12.58 5.18 -12.89
N ILE A 22 13.18 4.77 -11.77
CA ILE A 22 12.56 3.79 -10.88
C ILE A 22 11.35 4.46 -10.23
N ALA A 23 10.18 3.82 -10.31
CA ALA A 23 8.93 4.40 -9.85
C ALA A 23 8.91 4.46 -8.32
N GLN A 24 9.13 5.67 -7.78
CA GLN A 24 9.08 5.92 -6.33
C GLN A 24 7.62 5.94 -5.83
N PRO A 25 7.38 5.50 -4.58
CA PRO A 25 6.08 5.69 -3.94
C PRO A 25 5.70 7.17 -3.94
N LYS A 26 4.41 7.46 -4.15
CA LYS A 26 3.91 8.84 -4.16
C LYS A 26 3.38 9.23 -2.79
N ARG A 27 3.54 10.51 -2.43
CA ARG A 27 2.93 11.07 -1.22
C ARG A 27 1.42 10.82 -1.21
N GLY A 28 0.91 10.36 -0.07
CA GLY A 28 -0.50 10.02 0.14
C GLY A 28 -0.87 8.59 -0.24
N SER A 29 0.02 7.83 -0.90
CA SER A 29 -0.24 6.42 -1.18
C SER A 29 -0.22 5.59 0.11
N ILE A 30 -0.88 4.44 0.05
CA ILE A 30 -0.92 3.45 1.11
C ILE A 30 -0.01 2.30 0.70
N LEU A 31 0.91 1.94 1.59
CA LEU A 31 1.79 0.79 1.41
C LEU A 31 1.31 -0.37 2.26
N ILE A 32 1.36 -1.57 1.68
CA ILE A 32 1.38 -2.83 2.43
C ILE A 32 2.77 -3.41 2.31
N PHE A 33 3.33 -3.90 3.42
CA PHE A 33 4.67 -4.46 3.39
C PHE A 33 4.91 -5.42 4.54
N TYR A 34 5.95 -6.23 4.43
CA TYR A 34 6.52 -6.96 5.54
C TYR A 34 8.02 -6.65 5.63
N PHE A 35 8.56 -6.67 6.84
CA PHE A 35 10.00 -6.65 7.05
C PHE A 35 10.55 -8.05 6.78
N GLN A 36 11.66 -8.17 6.04
CA GLN A 36 12.26 -9.47 5.65
C GLN A 36 12.51 -10.41 6.84
N ASN A 37 12.77 -9.85 8.02
CA ASN A 37 13.08 -10.61 9.25
C ASN A 37 11.91 -10.68 10.24
N ALA A 38 10.76 -10.08 9.93
CA ALA A 38 9.55 -10.24 10.72
C ALA A 38 8.84 -11.54 10.31
N ASN A 39 8.02 -12.11 11.19
CA ASN A 39 7.23 -13.34 11.00
C ASN A 39 6.14 -13.22 9.90
N SER A 40 6.46 -12.65 8.74
CA SER A 40 5.54 -12.28 7.66
C SER A 40 4.38 -11.39 8.11
N GLN A 41 4.55 -10.61 9.20
CA GLN A 41 3.53 -9.67 9.63
C GLN A 41 3.36 -8.57 8.57
N ILE A 42 2.13 -8.43 8.05
CA ILE A 42 1.79 -7.38 7.12
C ILE A 42 1.56 -6.08 7.91
N HIS A 43 2.23 -5.03 7.47
CA HIS A 43 2.10 -3.66 7.95
C HIS A 43 1.36 -2.84 6.91
N ASN A 44 0.65 -1.81 7.39
CA ASN A 44 -0.01 -0.81 6.56
C ASN A 44 0.59 0.54 6.95
N ALA A 45 0.96 1.36 5.97
CA ALA A 45 1.45 2.70 6.22
C ALA A 45 1.00 3.68 5.15
N THR A 46 0.94 4.95 5.50
CA THR A 46 0.72 6.03 4.53
C THR A 46 2.04 6.75 4.27
N VAL A 47 2.34 7.00 2.99
CA VAL A 47 3.50 7.80 2.59
C VAL A 47 3.23 9.27 2.90
N THR A 48 4.00 9.86 3.80
CA THR A 48 3.81 11.25 4.27
C THR A 48 4.69 12.25 3.52
N SER A 49 5.87 11.83 3.05
CA SER A 49 6.77 12.65 2.24
C SER A 49 7.66 11.79 1.32
N VAL A 50 8.13 12.38 0.23
CA VAL A 50 9.07 11.77 -0.73
C VAL A 50 10.16 12.79 -1.01
N ASN A 51 11.43 12.40 -0.93
CA ASN A 51 12.59 13.23 -1.15
C ASN A 51 13.67 12.44 -1.92
N GLY A 52 13.67 12.58 -3.24
CA GLY A 52 14.58 11.83 -4.10
C GLY A 52 14.31 10.32 -4.00
N ASN A 53 15.31 9.58 -3.52
CA ASN A 53 15.23 8.12 -3.35
C ASN A 53 14.77 7.69 -1.95
N GLU A 54 14.40 8.64 -1.09
CA GLU A 54 13.88 8.36 0.24
C GLU A 54 12.41 8.74 0.35
N PHE A 55 11.65 7.95 1.11
CA PHE A 55 10.27 8.26 1.43
C PHE A 55 9.97 7.97 2.90
N THR A 56 9.15 8.83 3.49
CA THR A 56 8.72 8.70 4.88
C THR A 56 7.33 8.10 4.93
N CYS A 57 7.14 7.13 5.80
CA CYS A 57 5.86 6.46 6.03
C CYS A 57 5.48 6.54 7.50
N ARG A 58 4.17 6.61 7.76
CA ARG A 58 3.60 6.42 9.10
C ARG A 58 2.77 5.15 9.15
N LEU A 59 3.14 4.21 10.01
CA LEU A 59 2.43 2.95 10.19
C LEU A 59 1.10 3.17 10.89
N SER A 60 0.03 2.63 10.34
CA SER A 60 -1.32 2.82 10.86
C SER A 60 -1.54 2.08 12.19
N GLN A 61 -0.87 0.94 12.39
CA GLN A 61 -1.02 0.13 13.60
C GLN A 61 -0.41 0.80 14.84
N THR A 62 0.79 1.39 14.68
CA THR A 62 1.62 1.83 15.82
C THR A 62 1.88 3.34 15.84
N ASN A 63 1.50 4.08 14.79
CA ASN A 63 1.92 5.46 14.53
C ASN A 63 3.43 5.66 14.45
N SER A 64 4.23 4.58 14.37
CA SER A 64 5.67 4.68 14.15
C SER A 64 5.94 5.31 12.80
N GLU A 65 6.98 6.15 12.73
CA GLU A 65 7.45 6.74 11.49
C GLU A 65 8.71 6.03 11.03
N TYR A 66 8.81 5.77 9.73
CA TYR A 66 9.97 5.16 9.10
C TYR A 66 10.38 6.00 7.91
N VAL A 67 11.68 6.22 7.78
CA VAL A 67 12.28 6.69 6.53
C VAL A 67 12.84 5.47 5.83
N PHE A 68 12.44 5.28 4.58
CA PHE A 68 12.90 4.20 3.73
C PHE A 68 13.69 4.76 2.56
N LYS A 69 14.75 4.07 2.17
CA LYS A 69 15.45 4.28 0.91
C LYS A 69 14.95 3.26 -0.09
N HIS A 70 14.45 3.73 -1.22
CA HIS A 70 13.98 2.86 -2.29
C HIS A 70 15.18 2.25 -3.01
N GLU A 71 15.18 0.93 -3.18
CA GLU A 71 16.28 0.20 -3.82
C GLU A 71 15.89 -0.27 -5.22
N SER A 72 14.67 -0.76 -5.33
CA SER A 72 14.05 -1.13 -6.61
C SER A 72 12.54 -1.16 -6.44
N ASP A 73 11.86 -1.37 -7.55
CA ASP A 73 10.45 -1.76 -7.60
C ASP A 73 10.10 -2.74 -6.48
N GLY A 74 9.32 -2.26 -5.50
CA GLY A 74 8.81 -3.08 -4.41
C GLY A 74 9.78 -3.43 -3.30
N VAL A 75 11.00 -2.90 -3.33
CA VAL A 75 12.03 -3.16 -2.33
C VAL A 75 12.56 -1.84 -1.80
N ALA A 76 12.58 -1.71 -0.47
CA ALA A 76 13.17 -0.57 0.19
C ALA A 76 13.88 -1.00 1.47
N GLU A 77 14.76 -0.14 1.97
CA GLU A 77 15.55 -0.38 3.18
C GLU A 77 15.23 0.69 4.22
N VAL A 78 15.11 0.30 5.49
CA VAL A 78 14.99 1.26 6.59
C VAL A 78 16.26 2.10 6.69
N VAL A 79 16.12 3.42 6.59
CA VAL A 79 17.17 4.40 6.87
C VAL A 79 17.12 4.80 8.35
N SER A 80 15.91 5.09 8.84
CA SER A 80 15.69 5.46 10.24
C SER A 80 14.25 5.20 10.66
N SER A 81 14.00 5.18 11.97
CA SER A 81 12.63 5.10 12.50
C SER A 81 12.46 5.88 13.80
N LYS A 82 11.24 6.33 14.03
CA LYS A 82 10.79 6.96 15.28
C LYS A 82 9.64 6.14 15.87
N GLY A 83 9.89 5.53 17.03
CA GLY A 83 8.95 4.60 17.67
C GLY A 83 8.80 3.26 16.93
N GLY A 84 9.63 3.01 15.93
CA GLY A 84 9.73 1.72 15.24
C GLY A 84 10.70 0.76 15.95
N LYS A 85 10.54 -0.54 15.72
CA LYS A 85 11.42 -1.58 16.30
C LYS A 85 12.50 -2.07 15.33
N ASN A 86 12.23 -2.00 14.03
CA ASN A 86 13.17 -2.46 13.01
C ASN A 86 14.32 -1.45 12.80
N PRO A 87 15.59 -1.89 12.89
CA PRO A 87 16.75 -1.02 12.75
C PRO A 87 17.01 -0.61 11.31
N ALA A 88 17.89 0.38 11.13
CA ALA A 88 18.45 0.72 9.81
C ALA A 88 19.10 -0.51 9.16
N GLY A 89 19.05 -0.60 7.82
CA GLY A 89 19.49 -1.81 7.10
C GLY A 89 18.41 -2.86 6.91
N THR A 90 17.25 -2.73 7.56
CA THR A 90 16.17 -3.72 7.41
C THR A 90 15.46 -3.55 6.08
N VAL A 91 15.48 -4.60 5.25
CA VAL A 91 14.76 -4.62 3.97
C VAL A 91 13.27 -4.87 4.18
N ILE A 92 12.45 -4.15 3.43
CA ILE A 92 11.02 -4.38 3.25
C ILE A 92 10.72 -4.75 1.81
N TYR A 93 9.69 -5.58 1.65
CA TYR A 93 9.01 -5.76 0.37
C TYR A 93 7.67 -5.07 0.50
N TYR A 94 7.32 -4.20 -0.45
CA TYR A 94 6.06 -3.46 -0.40
C TYR A 94 5.25 -3.48 -1.71
N ALA A 95 3.95 -3.29 -1.59
CA ALA A 95 3.04 -2.97 -2.68
C ALA A 95 2.37 -1.62 -2.39
N GLU A 96 2.13 -0.84 -3.44
CA GLU A 96 1.60 0.52 -3.34
C GLU A 96 0.17 0.58 -3.87
N TYR A 97 -0.68 1.30 -3.13
CA TYR A 97 -2.08 1.52 -3.43
C TYR A 97 -2.44 3.00 -3.38
N PHE A 98 -3.30 3.41 -4.31
CA PHE A 98 -3.94 4.73 -4.30
C PHE A 98 -5.40 4.58 -3.90
N ALA A 99 -5.80 5.32 -2.87
CA ALA A 99 -7.21 5.49 -2.55
C ALA A 99 -7.84 6.44 -3.58
N GLU A 100 -8.89 5.95 -4.24
CA GLU A 100 -9.77 6.73 -5.12
C GLU A 100 -10.80 7.50 -4.28
N ASP A 101 -11.77 8.15 -4.92
CA ASP A 101 -12.82 8.87 -4.19
C ASP A 101 -13.64 7.93 -3.29
N ALA A 102 -13.97 8.43 -2.10
CA ALA A 102 -14.77 7.71 -1.12
C ALA A 102 -16.23 7.64 -1.59
N ALA A 103 -16.70 6.45 -1.97
CA ALA A 103 -18.11 6.23 -2.23
C ALA A 103 -18.50 4.78 -1.94
N TYR A 104 -19.62 4.59 -1.25
CA TYR A 104 -20.23 3.26 -1.11
C TYR A 104 -20.49 2.61 -2.47
N ASP A 105 -20.86 3.41 -3.47
CA ASP A 105 -21.07 2.97 -4.86
C ASP A 105 -19.84 2.30 -5.47
N CYS A 106 -18.65 2.70 -5.01
CA CYS A 106 -17.40 2.11 -5.45
C CYS A 106 -17.30 0.64 -5.00
N VAL A 107 -17.93 0.29 -3.87
CA VAL A 107 -17.94 -1.05 -3.27
C VAL A 107 -19.13 -1.86 -3.78
N GLY A 108 -20.31 -1.25 -3.89
CA GLY A 108 -21.58 -1.91 -4.25
C GLY A 108 -21.59 -2.64 -5.58
N ASN A 109 -20.66 -2.32 -6.49
CA ASN A 109 -20.51 -2.96 -7.81
C ASN A 109 -19.28 -3.86 -7.93
N LYS A 110 -18.53 -4.08 -6.84
CA LYS A 110 -17.28 -4.85 -6.88
C LYS A 110 -17.54 -6.33 -6.58
N GLU A 111 -16.73 -7.17 -7.20
CA GLU A 111 -16.71 -8.60 -6.94
C GLU A 111 -16.14 -8.89 -5.55
N ALA A 112 -16.47 -10.08 -5.04
CA ALA A 112 -15.82 -10.68 -3.89
C ALA A 112 -14.30 -10.52 -3.97
N TYR A 113 -13.65 -10.27 -2.83
CA TYR A 113 -12.20 -10.14 -2.70
C TYR A 113 -11.58 -8.92 -3.39
N ALA A 114 -12.37 -7.97 -3.91
CA ALA A 114 -11.83 -6.69 -4.35
C ALA A 114 -11.12 -5.95 -3.20
N GLU A 115 -10.01 -5.30 -3.52
CA GLU A 115 -9.18 -4.56 -2.57
C GLU A 115 -9.84 -3.23 -2.21
N VAL A 116 -9.80 -2.86 -0.93
CA VAL A 116 -10.38 -1.61 -0.41
C VAL A 116 -9.53 -1.05 0.72
N ALA A 117 -9.62 0.25 0.96
CA ALA A 117 -9.08 0.90 2.15
C ALA A 117 -10.23 1.46 3.02
N VAL A 118 -10.04 1.43 4.34
CA VAL A 118 -10.95 2.06 5.30
C VAL A 118 -10.18 3.04 6.16
N LYS A 119 -10.60 4.30 6.17
CA LYS A 119 -10.11 5.34 7.08
C LYS A 119 -11.07 5.51 8.26
N PHE A 120 -10.56 5.29 9.46
CA PHE A 120 -11.30 5.45 10.71
C PHE A 120 -11.20 6.88 11.26
N PRO A 121 -12.02 7.25 12.27
CA PRO A 121 -12.10 8.63 12.78
C PRO A 121 -10.81 9.10 13.46
N ASP A 122 -9.97 8.17 13.92
CA ASP A 122 -8.64 8.46 14.46
C ASP A 122 -7.59 8.77 13.37
N GLY A 123 -8.01 8.81 12.10
CA GLY A 123 -7.18 9.09 10.95
C GLY A 123 -6.40 7.88 10.42
N LYS A 124 -6.49 6.71 11.08
CA LYS A 124 -5.80 5.50 10.62
C LYS A 124 -6.51 4.92 9.41
N THR A 125 -5.72 4.49 8.43
CA THR A 125 -6.21 3.88 7.19
C THR A 125 -5.70 2.46 7.08
N PHE A 126 -6.57 1.50 6.82
CA PHE A 126 -6.19 0.10 6.68
C PHE A 126 -6.69 -0.48 5.35
N LEU A 127 -5.80 -1.19 4.67
CA LEU A 127 -6.13 -1.98 3.49
C LEU A 127 -6.66 -3.37 3.87
N GLY A 128 -7.60 -3.85 3.06
CA GLY A 128 -8.23 -5.14 3.17
C GLY A 128 -8.92 -5.53 1.87
N TYR A 129 -9.75 -6.57 1.95
CA TYR A 129 -10.53 -7.06 0.82
C TYR A 129 -11.99 -7.25 1.22
N LEU A 130 -12.88 -7.12 0.23
CA LEU A 130 -14.30 -7.39 0.39
C LEU A 130 -14.58 -8.88 0.60
N GLY A 131 -15.54 -9.17 1.48
CA GLY A 131 -16.11 -10.50 1.65
C GLY A 131 -16.85 -10.97 0.39
N LYS A 132 -17.31 -12.22 0.44
CA LYS A 132 -17.87 -12.91 -0.74
C LYS A 132 -19.14 -12.27 -1.30
N GLU A 133 -20.02 -11.75 -0.45
CA GLU A 133 -21.33 -11.24 -0.87
C GLU A 133 -21.82 -10.13 0.05
N PHE A 134 -22.66 -9.25 -0.49
CA PHE A 134 -23.43 -8.26 0.28
C PHE A 134 -24.63 -8.94 0.93
N SER A 135 -25.00 -8.51 2.15
CA SER A 135 -26.27 -8.93 2.75
C SER A 135 -27.46 -8.32 2.00
N ALA A 136 -28.66 -8.89 2.18
CA ALA A 136 -29.90 -8.36 1.62
C ALA A 136 -30.17 -6.89 2.03
N ASP A 137 -29.66 -6.47 3.19
CA ASP A 137 -29.75 -5.10 3.71
C ASP A 137 -28.66 -4.16 3.18
N GLY A 138 -27.81 -4.63 2.26
CA GLY A 138 -26.71 -3.85 1.68
C GLY A 138 -25.47 -3.74 2.58
N ASN A 139 -25.36 -4.57 3.63
CA ASN A 139 -24.14 -4.62 4.44
C ASN A 139 -23.06 -5.41 3.71
N PHE A 140 -21.79 -5.06 3.94
CA PHE A 140 -20.65 -5.74 3.34
C PHE A 140 -19.55 -5.98 4.36
N GLU A 141 -18.82 -7.06 4.14
CA GLU A 141 -17.72 -7.46 4.99
C GLU A 141 -16.38 -6.98 4.42
N ILE A 142 -15.50 -6.49 5.29
CA ILE A 142 -14.09 -6.20 4.96
C ILE A 142 -13.21 -6.98 5.90
N THR A 143 -12.25 -7.72 5.35
CA THR A 143 -11.16 -8.35 6.13
C THR A 143 -9.85 -7.61 5.90
N PHE A 144 -9.24 -7.11 6.98
CA PHE A 144 -8.00 -6.33 6.91
C PHE A 144 -6.75 -7.20 6.86
N TRP A 145 -5.86 -6.96 5.89
CA TRP A 145 -4.68 -7.81 5.66
C TRP A 145 -3.70 -7.86 6.83
N HIS A 146 -3.55 -6.77 7.58
CA HIS A 146 -2.57 -6.68 8.67
C HIS A 146 -2.89 -7.54 9.90
N SER A 147 -4.15 -7.93 10.07
CA SER A 147 -4.62 -8.62 11.28
C SER A 147 -5.57 -9.78 11.01
N MET A 148 -6.09 -9.89 9.79
CA MET A 148 -7.20 -10.78 9.45
C MET A 148 -8.46 -10.53 10.30
N ASN A 149 -8.55 -9.35 10.94
CA ASN A 149 -9.77 -8.90 11.58
C ASN A 149 -10.80 -8.56 10.51
N THR A 150 -12.05 -8.87 10.82
CA THR A 150 -13.16 -8.74 9.88
C THR A 150 -14.20 -7.79 10.45
N TYR A 151 -14.74 -6.92 9.60
CA TYR A 151 -15.73 -5.91 9.97
C TYR A 151 -16.87 -5.93 8.97
N VAL A 152 -18.10 -5.90 9.46
CA VAL A 152 -19.29 -5.71 8.63
C VAL A 152 -19.69 -4.24 8.72
N PHE A 153 -19.76 -3.57 7.58
CA PHE A 153 -20.19 -2.19 7.44
C PHE A 153 -21.57 -2.12 6.79
N ASN A 154 -22.39 -1.16 7.19
CA ASN A 154 -23.60 -0.82 6.45
C ASN A 154 -23.29 0.16 5.31
N LYS A 155 -24.32 0.47 4.52
CA LYS A 155 -24.22 1.42 3.40
C LYS A 155 -23.76 2.84 3.78
N ASP A 156 -23.96 3.22 5.03
CA ASP A 156 -23.55 4.51 5.58
C ASP A 156 -22.13 4.47 6.18
N GLY A 157 -21.39 3.37 6.00
CA GLY A 157 -20.03 3.21 6.51
C GLY A 157 -19.93 2.97 8.02
N LEU A 158 -21.03 2.63 8.70
CA LEU A 158 -21.02 2.28 10.12
C LEU A 158 -20.72 0.80 10.32
N VAL A 159 -19.85 0.49 11.28
CA VAL A 159 -19.61 -0.88 11.72
C VAL A 159 -20.89 -1.45 12.35
N VAL A 160 -21.41 -2.54 11.79
CA VAL A 160 -22.57 -3.30 12.27
C VAL A 160 -22.15 -4.42 13.21
N SER A 161 -21.09 -5.14 12.84
CA SER A 161 -20.48 -6.21 13.62
C SER A 161 -19.00 -6.38 13.26
N LYS A 162 -18.26 -7.17 14.05
CA LYS A 162 -16.85 -7.44 13.81
C LYS A 162 -16.40 -8.78 14.41
N THR A 163 -15.33 -9.32 13.85
CA THR A 163 -14.53 -10.40 14.42
C THR A 163 -13.13 -9.85 14.68
N GLY A 164 -12.80 -9.64 15.96
CA GLY A 164 -11.56 -9.01 16.38
C GLY A 164 -11.53 -7.48 16.19
N GLY A 165 -10.33 -6.91 16.26
CA GLY A 165 -10.06 -5.48 16.05
C GLY A 165 -10.60 -4.54 17.14
N VAL A 166 -10.27 -3.24 17.04
CA VAL A 166 -10.52 -2.26 18.11
C VAL A 166 -11.78 -1.43 17.90
N TYR A 167 -12.11 -1.05 16.67
CA TYR A 167 -13.29 -0.24 16.36
C TYR A 167 -14.58 -1.00 16.70
N GLY A 168 -15.51 -0.41 17.45
CA GLY A 168 -16.74 -1.06 17.90
C GLY A 168 -17.91 -0.85 16.93
N LYS A 169 -19.06 -1.51 17.21
CA LYS A 169 -20.32 -1.24 16.51
C LYS A 169 -20.66 0.26 16.59
N GLY A 170 -21.14 0.83 15.49
CA GLY A 170 -21.44 2.26 15.35
C GLY A 170 -20.22 3.14 15.05
N THR A 171 -19.01 2.58 14.98
CA THR A 171 -17.85 3.36 14.51
C THR A 171 -18.02 3.62 13.02
N PHE A 172 -17.91 4.88 12.62
CA PHE A 172 -17.91 5.29 11.22
C PHE A 172 -16.54 5.07 10.58
N GLY A 173 -16.50 4.47 9.40
CA GLY A 173 -15.32 4.36 8.56
C GLY A 173 -15.62 4.89 7.16
N ILE A 174 -14.69 5.64 6.60
CA ILE A 174 -14.76 6.06 5.19
C ILE A 174 -14.10 4.98 4.36
N ILE A 175 -14.85 4.39 3.43
CA ILE A 175 -14.37 3.32 2.56
C ILE A 175 -13.93 3.92 1.22
N TYR A 176 -12.76 3.51 0.76
CA TYR A 176 -12.18 3.90 -0.51
C TYR A 176 -11.94 2.66 -1.35
N CYS A 177 -12.24 2.77 -2.64
CA CYS A 177 -11.68 1.86 -3.61
C CYS A 177 -10.21 2.15 -3.77
N VAL A 178 -9.44 1.10 -4.05
CA VAL A 178 -8.02 1.27 -4.25
C VAL A 178 -7.60 0.71 -5.60
N THR A 179 -6.71 1.45 -6.24
CA THR A 179 -6.00 0.96 -7.41
C THR A 179 -4.59 0.62 -6.99
N GLN A 180 -4.17 -0.61 -7.28
CA GLN A 180 -2.82 -1.06 -7.06
C GLN A 180 -1.91 -0.44 -8.12
N SER A 181 -0.94 0.34 -7.65
CA SER A 181 0.08 1.00 -8.48
C SER A 181 1.20 0.03 -8.84
N TYR A 182 1.60 -0.77 -7.84
CA TYR A 182 2.78 -1.62 -7.92
C TYR A 182 2.63 -2.86 -7.03
N VAL A 183 3.10 -4.01 -7.52
CA VAL A 183 3.08 -5.31 -6.81
C VAL A 183 4.50 -5.84 -6.65
N ALA A 184 5.03 -5.90 -5.43
CA ALA A 184 6.21 -6.73 -5.17
C ALA A 184 5.81 -8.20 -5.37
N PRO A 185 6.58 -9.01 -6.12
CA PRO A 185 6.20 -10.39 -6.48
C PRO A 185 5.81 -11.30 -5.31
N GLN A 186 6.27 -10.96 -4.10
CA GLN A 186 6.18 -11.77 -2.89
C GLN A 186 5.02 -11.38 -1.95
N ILE A 187 4.28 -10.29 -2.20
CA ILE A 187 3.18 -9.82 -1.32
C ILE A 187 1.82 -10.11 -1.95
N LYS A 188 1.61 -11.33 -2.45
CA LYS A 188 0.26 -11.83 -2.57
C LYS A 188 -0.11 -12.39 -1.19
N PRO A 189 -1.05 -11.80 -0.44
CA PRO A 189 -1.54 -12.42 0.77
C PRO A 189 -1.92 -13.85 0.42
N LYS A 190 -1.47 -14.83 1.21
CA LYS A 190 -1.99 -16.19 1.09
C LYS A 190 -3.46 -16.13 1.51
N LEU A 191 -4.35 -15.77 0.59
CA LEU A 191 -5.74 -16.14 0.66
C LEU A 191 -5.69 -17.65 0.83
N LYS A 192 -5.96 -18.14 2.05
CA LYS A 192 -6.22 -19.56 2.20
C LYS A 192 -7.35 -19.82 1.20
N GLU A 193 -7.07 -20.61 0.17
CA GLU A 193 -8.11 -21.37 -0.51
C GLU A 193 -8.86 -22.06 0.62
N GLN A 194 -9.98 -21.47 1.04
CA GLN A 194 -10.98 -22.19 1.81
C GLN A 194 -11.41 -23.27 0.84
N LYS A 195 -10.79 -24.46 1.01
CA LYS A 195 -11.26 -25.70 0.40
C LYS A 195 -12.77 -25.66 0.52
N ARG A 196 -13.47 -25.64 -0.61
CA ARG A 196 -14.87 -26.01 -0.68
C ARG A 196 -14.93 -27.42 -0.11
N THR A 197 -15.16 -27.57 1.18
CA THR A 197 -15.73 -28.80 1.73
C THR A 197 -17.17 -28.81 1.27
N ASN A 198 -17.37 -29.29 0.04
CA ASN A 198 -18.62 -29.94 -0.32
C ASN A 198 -18.60 -31.28 0.40
N GLN A 199 -19.33 -31.38 1.51
CA GLN A 199 -19.97 -32.60 2.00
C GLN A 199 -21.06 -32.21 2.99
#